data_AF-A0A0F9UMB5-F1
#
_entry.id   AF-A0A0F9UMB5-F1
#
_cell.length_a   1.000
_cell.length_b   1.000
_cell.length_c   1.000
_cell.angle_alpha   90.00
_cell.angle_beta   90.00
_cell.angle_gamma   90.00
#
_symmetry.space_group_name_H-M   'P 1'
#
loop_
_entity.id
_entity.type
_entity.pdbx_description
1 polymer ?
#
loop_
_entity_poly.entity_id
_entity_poly.type
_entity_poly.pdbx_seq_one_letter_code
_entity_poly.pdbx_strand_id
1 'polypeptide(L)'
;MSEGRWRIEGRLEAQDVLKYCENDGVILHNGLKYVSPVHLEAFPPSEWKSLQLVRIGDITFERNPRDQRRWRAKFKDGLGSNLDLGLTDPVACRRLEQGEAIGKECLLTISLAGPWQPDNESLPRRCYKLVAGVVEL
;
A
#
# COMPACT_ATOMS: atom_id res chain seq x y z
N MET A 1 17.16 27.08 -7.81
CA MET A 1 16.49 26.09 -6.93
C MET A 1 17.30 24.82 -7.04
N SER A 2 17.98 24.41 -5.96
CA SER A 2 18.82 23.20 -5.98
C SER A 2 17.95 21.96 -6.21
N GLU A 3 18.26 21.21 -7.25
CA GLU A 3 17.61 19.95 -7.61
C GLU A 3 17.65 18.98 -6.43
N GLY A 4 16.47 18.53 -5.98
CA GLY A 4 16.31 17.51 -4.93
C GLY A 4 16.81 16.14 -5.38
N ARG A 5 18.13 15.99 -5.51
CA ARG A 5 18.77 14.71 -5.85
C ARG A 5 18.83 13.84 -4.60
N TRP A 6 18.05 12.78 -4.61
CA TRP A 6 18.16 11.72 -3.62
C TRP A 6 19.53 11.05 -3.71
N ARG A 7 20.17 10.84 -2.56
CA ARG A 7 21.40 10.05 -2.43
C ARG A 7 21.12 8.83 -1.57
N ILE A 8 21.68 7.69 -1.97
CA ILE A 8 21.63 6.47 -1.17
C ILE A 8 22.70 6.60 -0.09
N GLU A 9 22.30 6.78 1.16
CA GLU A 9 23.21 6.83 2.32
C GLU A 9 23.60 5.45 2.84
N GLY A 10 22.82 4.41 2.48
CA GLY A 10 23.04 3.06 2.96
C GLY A 10 21.94 2.11 2.48
N ARG A 11 22.03 0.86 2.92
CA ARG A 11 21.04 -0.19 2.71
C ARG A 11 20.77 -0.88 4.04
N LEU A 12 19.52 -1.30 4.22
CA LEU A 12 19.07 -2.05 5.38
C LEU A 12 18.57 -3.42 4.91
N GLU A 13 18.77 -4.44 5.73
CA GLU A 13 18.14 -5.73 5.54
C GLU A 13 16.68 -5.65 5.99
N ALA A 14 15.82 -6.52 5.45
CA ALA A 14 14.39 -6.51 5.78
C ALA A 14 14.14 -6.62 7.30
N GLN A 15 14.94 -7.44 7.97
CA GLN A 15 14.92 -7.61 9.43
C GLN A 15 15.16 -6.32 10.22
N ASP A 16 15.98 -5.41 9.70
CA ASP A 16 16.30 -4.13 10.37
C ASP A 16 15.10 -3.17 10.38
N VAL A 17 14.18 -3.39 9.43
CA VAL A 17 13.00 -2.54 9.24
C VAL A 17 11.78 -3.04 10.04
N LEU A 18 11.81 -4.29 10.53
CA LEU A 18 10.69 -4.91 11.26
C LEU A 18 10.19 -4.08 12.46
N LYS A 19 11.11 -3.40 13.16
CA LYS A 19 10.80 -2.54 14.31
C LYS A 19 9.95 -1.30 13.97
N TYR A 20 9.85 -0.95 12.69
CA TYR A 20 9.02 0.17 12.21
C TYR A 20 7.67 -0.29 11.68
N CYS A 21 7.36 -1.59 11.70
CA CYS A 21 6.07 -2.10 11.24
C CYS A 21 4.95 -1.76 12.22
N GLU A 22 3.82 -1.32 11.68
CA GLU A 22 2.61 -0.94 12.43
C GLU A 22 1.51 -1.96 12.16
N ASN A 23 1.54 -3.11 12.86
CA ASN A 23 0.75 -4.30 12.52
C ASN A 23 -0.55 -4.48 13.31
N ASP A 24 -0.75 -3.75 14.41
CA ASP A 24 -1.80 -4.08 15.40
C ASP A 24 -3.16 -3.42 15.13
N GLY A 25 -3.32 -2.75 13.99
CA GLY A 25 -4.51 -1.93 13.72
C GLY A 25 -4.95 -1.93 12.26
N VAL A 26 -5.90 -1.03 11.98
CA VAL A 26 -6.30 -0.74 10.60
C VAL A 26 -5.17 -0.07 9.85
N ILE A 27 -5.03 -0.42 8.58
CA ILE A 27 -4.07 0.23 7.69
C ILE A 27 -4.64 1.56 7.21
N LEU A 28 -3.93 2.66 7.43
CA LEU A 28 -4.28 4.00 6.99
C LEU A 28 -5.75 4.35 7.28
N HIS A 29 -6.09 4.43 8.58
CA HIS A 29 -7.32 5.00 9.15
C HIS A 29 -8.58 4.12 9.17
N ASN A 30 -8.74 3.14 8.27
CA ASN A 30 -9.94 2.27 8.26
C ASN A 30 -9.69 0.90 7.61
N GLY A 31 -10.66 -0.01 7.65
CA GLY A 31 -10.57 -1.34 7.01
C GLY A 31 -10.93 -1.36 5.50
N LEU A 32 -11.17 -0.21 4.88
CA LEU A 32 -11.57 -0.12 3.46
C LEU A 32 -10.35 0.00 2.55
N LYS A 33 -10.50 -0.26 1.25
CA LYS A 33 -9.44 -0.03 0.25
C LYS A 33 -9.18 1.45 -0.07
N TYR A 34 -9.92 2.36 0.55
CA TYR A 34 -9.81 3.80 0.36
C TYR A 34 -10.20 4.54 1.62
N VAL A 35 -9.81 5.80 1.71
CA VAL A 35 -10.24 6.76 2.74
C VAL A 35 -10.88 7.94 2.04
N SER A 36 -12.00 8.46 2.56
CA SER A 36 -12.56 9.72 2.04
C SER A 36 -11.80 10.90 2.63
N PRO A 37 -11.64 12.02 1.89
CA PRO A 37 -11.05 13.24 2.44
C PRO A 37 -11.76 13.71 3.73
N VAL A 38 -13.10 13.67 3.74
CA VAL A 38 -13.93 14.01 4.91
C VAL A 38 -13.59 13.15 6.14
N HIS A 39 -13.25 11.87 5.95
CA HIS A 39 -12.84 11.02 7.06
C HIS A 39 -11.48 11.43 7.61
N LEU A 40 -10.52 11.83 6.77
CA LEU A 40 -9.23 12.35 7.23
C LEU A 40 -9.40 13.69 7.97
N GLU A 41 -10.24 14.58 7.45
CA GLU A 41 -10.55 15.89 8.04
C GLU A 41 -11.22 15.82 9.42
N ALA A 42 -11.76 14.66 9.80
CA ALA A 42 -12.25 14.41 11.16
C ALA A 42 -11.12 14.25 12.20
N PHE A 43 -9.89 14.03 11.76
CA PHE A 43 -8.70 13.90 12.62
C PHE A 43 -7.82 15.14 12.53
N PRO A 44 -7.08 15.50 13.60
CA PRO A 44 -6.08 16.54 13.52
C PRO A 44 -4.98 16.15 12.51
N PRO A 45 -4.41 17.10 11.75
CA PRO A 45 -3.38 16.81 10.75
C PRO A 45 -2.15 16.02 11.28
N SER A 46 -1.83 16.15 12.57
CA SER A 46 -0.77 15.40 13.23
C SER A 46 -1.03 13.89 13.32
N GLU A 47 -2.28 13.46 13.20
CA GLU A 47 -2.67 12.05 13.20
C GLU A 47 -2.78 11.48 11.78
N TRP A 48 -2.63 12.32 10.75
CA TRP A 48 -2.74 11.89 9.36
C TRP A 48 -1.54 11.03 8.98
N LYS A 49 -1.83 9.80 8.57
CA LYS A 49 -0.88 8.89 7.93
C LYS A 49 -1.18 8.84 6.44
N SER A 50 -0.17 9.05 5.61
CA SER A 50 -0.22 8.85 4.16
C SER A 50 0.63 7.67 3.69
N LEU A 51 1.45 7.12 4.59
CA LEU A 51 2.36 6.00 4.36
C LEU A 51 2.38 5.15 5.63
N GLN A 52 2.37 3.83 5.48
CA GLN A 52 2.45 2.89 6.60
C GLN A 52 3.21 1.64 6.16
N LEU A 53 4.13 1.18 7.00
CA LEU A 53 4.84 -0.08 6.80
C LEU A 53 4.17 -1.18 7.62
N VAL A 54 3.85 -2.31 6.99
CA VAL A 54 3.22 -3.46 7.65
C VAL A 54 3.91 -4.77 7.28
N ARG A 55 3.91 -5.74 8.19
CA ARG A 55 4.30 -7.13 7.94
C ARG A 55 3.04 -7.96 7.74
N ILE A 56 2.97 -8.66 6.62
CA ILE A 56 1.87 -9.54 6.25
C ILE A 56 2.41 -10.96 6.12
N GLY A 57 1.81 -11.92 6.85
CA GLY A 57 2.23 -13.32 6.84
C GLY A 57 1.53 -14.19 5.78
N ASP A 58 0.44 -13.72 5.19
CA ASP A 58 -0.30 -14.44 4.15
C ASP A 58 -0.84 -13.46 3.11
N ILE A 59 0.02 -13.08 2.16
CA ILE A 59 -0.35 -12.28 0.99
C ILE A 59 -0.52 -13.14 -0.26
N THR A 60 -1.48 -12.76 -1.10
CA THR A 60 -1.63 -13.30 -2.46
C THR A 60 -1.59 -12.17 -3.48
N PHE A 61 -0.90 -12.41 -4.60
CA PHE A 61 -0.85 -11.50 -5.74
C PHE A 61 -1.65 -12.07 -6.90
N GLU A 62 -2.51 -11.26 -7.50
CA GLU A 62 -3.34 -11.68 -8.63
C GLU A 62 -3.50 -10.56 -9.68
N ARG A 63 -3.84 -10.96 -10.90
CA ARG A 63 -4.22 -10.01 -11.94
C ARG A 63 -5.54 -9.33 -11.57
N ASN A 64 -5.62 -8.04 -11.82
CA ASN A 64 -6.86 -7.30 -11.62
C ASN A 64 -7.92 -7.80 -12.61
N PRO A 65 -9.09 -8.28 -12.14
CA PRO A 65 -10.11 -8.86 -13.01
C PRO A 65 -10.67 -7.87 -14.03
N ARG A 66 -10.62 -6.56 -13.75
CA ARG A 66 -11.12 -5.50 -14.64
C ARG A 66 -10.06 -4.94 -15.60
N ASP A 67 -8.78 -5.12 -15.27
CA ASP A 67 -7.65 -4.65 -16.07
C ASP A 67 -6.48 -5.61 -15.87
N GLN A 68 -6.40 -6.63 -16.73
CA GLN A 68 -5.38 -7.69 -16.63
C GLN A 68 -3.95 -7.15 -16.74
N ARG A 69 -3.73 -5.88 -17.12
CA ARG A 69 -2.39 -5.26 -17.11
C ARG A 69 -1.94 -4.88 -15.70
N ARG A 70 -2.86 -4.78 -14.74
CA ARG A 70 -2.56 -4.39 -13.35
C ARG A 70 -2.55 -5.58 -12.41
N TRP A 71 -1.71 -5.49 -11.39
CA TRP A 71 -1.64 -6.45 -10.29
C TRP A 71 -2.36 -5.93 -9.05
N ARG A 72 -2.84 -6.87 -8.23
CA ARG A 72 -3.47 -6.61 -6.94
C ARG A 72 -2.83 -7.48 -5.87
N ALA A 73 -2.80 -6.97 -4.65
CA ALA A 73 -2.38 -7.67 -3.46
C ALA A 73 -3.58 -7.88 -2.54
N LYS A 74 -3.78 -9.11 -2.09
CA LYS A 74 -4.86 -9.52 -1.17
C LYS A 74 -4.28 -10.04 0.12
N PHE A 75 -4.74 -9.50 1.24
CA PHE A 75 -4.28 -9.85 2.58
C PHE A 75 -5.25 -9.35 3.66
N LYS A 76 -4.95 -9.61 4.93
CA LYS A 76 -5.69 -9.08 6.08
C LYS A 76 -4.84 -8.10 6.86
N ASP A 77 -5.45 -7.02 7.38
CA ASP A 77 -4.79 -6.15 8.35
C ASP A 77 -4.77 -6.76 9.77
N GLY A 78 -4.21 -6.04 10.75
CA GLY A 78 -4.11 -6.47 12.14
C GLY A 78 -5.43 -6.75 12.83
N LEU A 79 -6.53 -6.17 12.33
CA LEU A 79 -7.89 -6.41 12.83
C LEU A 79 -8.64 -7.46 12.02
N GLY A 80 -8.01 -8.07 11.02
CA GLY A 80 -8.61 -9.10 10.17
C GLY A 80 -9.44 -8.58 9.00
N SER A 81 -9.42 -7.27 8.71
CA SER A 81 -10.12 -6.69 7.57
C SER A 81 -9.49 -7.18 6.26
N ASN A 82 -10.29 -7.71 5.35
CA ASN A 82 -9.80 -8.14 4.05
C ASN A 82 -9.50 -6.93 3.17
N LEU A 83 -8.23 -6.75 2.83
CA LEU A 83 -7.76 -5.71 1.93
C LEU A 83 -7.42 -6.33 0.57
N ASP A 84 -7.90 -5.65 -0.46
CA ASP A 84 -7.60 -5.93 -1.85
C ASP A 84 -7.15 -4.61 -2.49
N LEU A 85 -5.84 -4.45 -2.64
CA LEU A 85 -5.20 -3.18 -3.00
C LEU A 85 -4.47 -3.29 -4.33
N GLY A 86 -4.39 -2.17 -5.06
CA GLY A 86 -3.57 -2.13 -6.28
C GLY A 86 -2.08 -2.21 -5.95
N LEU A 87 -1.35 -3.05 -6.68
CA LEU A 87 0.11 -3.13 -6.59
C LEU A 87 0.74 -2.13 -7.58
N THR A 88 1.63 -1.30 -7.05
CA THR A 88 2.31 -0.22 -7.81
C THR A 88 3.82 -0.25 -7.66
N ASP A 89 4.37 -1.19 -6.88
CA ASP A 89 5.81 -1.43 -6.80
C ASP A 89 6.34 -1.92 -8.17
N PRO A 90 7.21 -1.15 -8.85
CA PRO A 90 7.70 -1.51 -10.18
C PRO A 90 8.57 -2.77 -10.15
N VAL A 91 9.25 -3.08 -9.05
CA VAL A 91 10.09 -4.28 -8.96
C VAL A 91 9.20 -5.51 -8.84
N ALA A 92 8.25 -5.50 -7.90
CA ALA A 92 7.31 -6.60 -7.72
C ALA A 92 6.45 -6.84 -8.97
N CYS A 93 5.93 -5.79 -9.61
CA CYS A 93 5.14 -5.90 -10.83
C CYS A 93 5.94 -6.58 -11.96
N ARG A 94 7.20 -6.19 -12.19
CA ARG A 94 8.04 -6.80 -13.24
C ARG A 94 8.29 -8.28 -12.98
N ARG A 95 8.57 -8.65 -11.73
CA ARG A 95 8.78 -10.06 -11.34
C ARG A 95 7.53 -10.90 -11.61
N LEU A 96 6.37 -10.42 -11.19
CA LEU A 96 5.09 -11.09 -11.45
C LEU A 96 4.77 -11.18 -12.96
N GLU A 97 5.11 -10.15 -13.73
CA GLU A 97 4.98 -10.17 -15.21
C GLU A 97 5.87 -11.22 -15.88
N GLN A 98 7.05 -11.48 -15.30
CA GLN A 98 7.98 -12.51 -15.74
C GLN A 98 7.55 -13.92 -15.28
N GLY A 99 6.45 -14.04 -14.55
CA GLY A 99 5.95 -15.30 -14.02
C GLY A 99 6.69 -15.77 -12.75
N GLU A 100 7.49 -14.90 -12.14
CA GLU A 100 8.12 -15.20 -10.86
C GLU A 100 7.09 -15.22 -9.73
N ALA A 101 7.28 -16.12 -8.78
CA ALA A 101 6.53 -16.10 -7.53
C ALA A 101 7.15 -15.10 -6.56
N ILE A 102 6.29 -14.38 -5.83
CA ILE A 102 6.65 -13.62 -4.64
C ILE A 102 6.13 -14.41 -3.43
N GLY A 103 6.96 -14.56 -2.41
CA GLY A 103 6.63 -15.21 -1.15
C GLY A 103 5.38 -14.63 -0.48
N LYS A 104 4.76 -15.45 0.38
CA LYS A 104 3.54 -15.09 1.10
C LYS A 104 3.78 -14.20 2.30
N GLU A 105 5.00 -14.17 2.80
CA GLU A 105 5.40 -13.33 3.91
C GLU A 105 6.19 -12.14 3.38
N CYS A 106 5.67 -10.94 3.62
CA CYS A 106 6.20 -9.70 3.05
C CYS A 106 6.09 -8.53 4.01
N LEU A 107 7.03 -7.60 3.90
CA LEU A 107 6.83 -6.22 4.31
C LEU A 107 6.20 -5.44 3.16
N LEU A 108 5.11 -4.74 3.46
CA LEU A 108 4.41 -3.89 2.51
C LEU A 108 4.48 -2.45 2.95
N THR A 109 4.90 -1.59 2.03
CA THR A 109 4.69 -0.14 2.17
C THR A 109 3.35 0.19 1.53
N ILE A 110 2.37 0.57 2.36
CA ILE A 110 1.05 1.01 1.90
C ILE A 110 1.03 2.53 1.86
N SER A 111 0.62 3.09 0.72
CA SER A 111 0.49 4.53 0.51
C SER A 111 -0.95 4.93 0.23
N LEU A 112 -1.31 6.15 0.60
CA LEU A 112 -2.55 6.81 0.18
C LEU A 112 -2.30 7.62 -1.08
N ALA A 113 -3.04 7.29 -2.15
CA ALA A 113 -3.09 8.10 -3.35
C ALA A 113 -3.80 9.43 -3.09
N GLY A 114 -3.52 10.42 -3.95
CA GLY A 114 -4.27 11.67 -3.96
C GLY A 114 -5.78 11.44 -4.17
N PRO A 115 -6.62 12.41 -3.76
CA PRO A 115 -8.06 12.29 -3.90
C PRO A 115 -8.45 12.17 -5.37
N TRP A 116 -9.15 11.09 -5.71
CA TRP A 116 -9.65 10.82 -7.05
C TRP A 116 -11.15 10.62 -7.05
N GLN A 117 -11.81 11.06 -8.12
CA GLN A 117 -13.23 10.90 -8.35
C GLN A 117 -13.42 10.36 -9.78
N PRO A 118 -14.31 9.38 -10.00
CA PRO A 118 -14.68 8.99 -11.35
C PRO A 118 -15.44 10.13 -12.05
N ASP A 119 -15.29 10.24 -13.36
CA ASP A 119 -15.87 11.33 -14.17
C ASP A 119 -17.40 11.45 -14.07
N ASN A 120 -18.08 10.38 -13.66
CA ASN A 120 -19.46 10.44 -13.23
C ASN A 120 -19.51 10.96 -11.78
N GLU A 121 -19.64 12.29 -11.65
CA GLU A 121 -19.55 13.11 -10.41
C GLU A 121 -20.46 12.66 -9.25
N SER A 122 -21.33 11.68 -9.45
CA SER A 122 -22.24 11.12 -8.44
C SER A 122 -21.56 10.42 -7.26
N LEU A 123 -20.27 10.04 -7.38
CA LEU A 123 -19.53 9.38 -6.30
C LEU A 123 -18.57 10.33 -5.59
N PRO A 124 -18.41 10.25 -4.26
CA PRO A 124 -17.49 11.12 -3.53
C PRO A 124 -16.03 10.81 -3.87
N ARG A 125 -15.16 11.81 -3.68
CA ARG A 125 -13.70 11.67 -3.79
C ARG A 125 -13.19 10.60 -2.83
N ARG A 126 -12.21 9.82 -3.30
CA ARG A 126 -11.57 8.74 -2.55
C ARG A 126 -10.07 8.80 -2.70
N CYS A 127 -9.36 8.68 -1.59
CA CYS A 127 -7.92 8.45 -1.54
C CYS A 127 -7.70 6.94 -1.44
N TYR A 128 -7.28 6.31 -2.53
CA TYR A 128 -7.11 4.85 -2.57
C TYR A 128 -5.83 4.41 -1.87
N LYS A 129 -5.88 3.28 -1.15
CA LYS A 129 -4.71 2.62 -0.60
C LYS A 129 -4.04 1.79 -1.69
N LEU A 130 -2.73 1.88 -1.78
CA LEU A 130 -1.91 1.21 -2.78
C LEU A 130 -0.73 0.51 -2.11
N VAL A 131 -0.38 -0.69 -2.58
CA VAL A 131 0.91 -1.31 -2.23
C VAL A 131 1.99 -0.64 -3.09
N ALA A 132 2.78 0.23 -2.47
CA ALA A 132 3.82 1.02 -3.12
C ALA A 132 5.21 0.36 -3.07
N GLY A 133 5.42 -0.57 -2.13
CA GLY A 133 6.66 -1.34 -2.01
C GLY A 133 6.40 -2.71 -1.42
N VAL A 134 7.12 -3.71 -1.92
CA VAL A 134 7.11 -5.09 -1.43
C VAL A 134 8.54 -5.53 -1.13
N VAL A 135 8.76 -6.06 0.07
CA VAL A 135 10.03 -6.71 0.45
C VAL A 135 9.68 -8.09 1.01
N GLU A 136 10.16 -9.15 0.37
CA GLU A 136 9.98 -10.52 0.86
C GLU A 136 10.81 -10.76 2.12
N LEU A 137 10.29 -11.61 3.01
CA LEU A 137 10.94 -12.06 4.24
C LEU A 137 11.39 -13.52 4.14
#